data_AF-A0A7T0KE84-F1
#
_entry.id   AF-A0A7T0KE84-F1
#
_cell.length_a   1.000
_cell.length_b   1.000
_cell.length_c   1.000
_cell.angle_alpha   90.00
_cell.angle_beta   90.00
_cell.angle_gamma   90.00
#
_symmetry.space_group_name_H-M   'P 1'
#
loop_
_entity.id
_entity.type
_entity.pdbx_description
1 polymer ?
#
loop_
_entity_poly.entity_id
_entity_poly.type
_entity_poly.pdbx_seq_one_letter_code
_entity_poly.pdbx_strand_id
1 'polypeptide(L)'
;MTAEQLLLLAHEFCITHRTTVNNYAALVAGASASTARIEGIAIHANAQEAALALEECLRAFPALSGRNQEFAAFCAEVFLHVAQTR
;
A
#
# COMPACT_ATOMS: atom_id res chain seq x y z
N MET A 1 -2.02 -7.07 -3.34
CA MET A 1 -2.96 -6.13 -2.71
C MET A 1 -3.56 -5.28 -3.81
N THR A 2 -4.90 -5.21 -3.93
CA THR A 2 -5.55 -4.34 -4.93
C THR A 2 -5.77 -2.92 -4.38
N ALA A 3 -6.14 -1.98 -5.25
CA ALA A 3 -6.46 -0.61 -4.85
C ALA A 3 -7.67 -0.56 -3.90
N GLU A 4 -8.67 -1.41 -4.12
CA GLU A 4 -9.85 -1.54 -3.26
C GLU A 4 -9.48 -2.07 -1.87
N GLN A 5 -8.56 -3.04 -1.81
CA GLN A 5 -8.06 -3.54 -0.52
C GLN A 5 -7.30 -2.43 0.23
N LEU A 6 -6.48 -1.64 -0.47
CA LEU A 6 -5.81 -0.48 0.14
C LEU A 6 -6.81 0.60 0.60
N LEU A 7 -7.91 0.81 -0.14
CA LEU A 7 -8.95 1.75 0.27
C LEU A 7 -9.66 1.29 1.56
N LEU A 8 -9.91 -0.01 1.72
CA LEU A 8 -10.46 -0.56 2.96
C LEU A 8 -9.52 -0.29 4.15
N LEU A 9 -8.22 -0.57 3.98
CA LEU A 9 -7.21 -0.25 5.00
C LEU A 9 -7.15 1.26 5.29
N ALA A 10 -7.21 2.09 4.26
CA ALA A 10 -7.21 3.54 4.41
C ALA A 10 -8.40 4.05 5.21
N HIS A 11 -9.60 3.52 4.97
CA HIS A 11 -10.79 3.88 5.74
C HIS A 11 -10.66 3.50 7.21
N GLU A 12 -10.23 2.28 7.51
CA GLU A 12 -10.05 1.82 8.90
C GLU A 12 -8.97 2.63 9.64
N PHE A 13 -7.86 2.90 8.95
CA PHE A 13 -6.78 3.75 9.46
C PHE A 13 -7.26 5.18 9.73
N CYS A 14 -8.05 5.75 8.80
CA CYS A 14 -8.59 7.10 8.92
C CYS A 14 -9.55 7.23 10.11
N ILE A 15 -10.42 6.25 10.35
CA ILE A 15 -11.33 6.22 11.50
C ILE A 15 -10.52 6.29 12.81
N THR A 16 -9.47 5.48 12.91
CA THR A 16 -8.64 5.38 14.13
C THR A 16 -7.80 6.63 14.37
N HIS A 17 -7.30 7.26 13.31
CA HIS A 17 -6.31 8.34 13.40
C HIS A 17 -6.83 9.73 13.06
N ARG A 18 -8.14 9.87 12.80
CA ARG A 18 -8.80 11.15 12.45
C ARG A 18 -8.17 11.82 11.23
N THR A 19 -7.77 11.01 10.25
CA THR A 19 -7.29 11.47 8.93
C THR A 19 -8.38 11.23 7.88
N THR A 20 -8.12 11.68 6.65
CA THR A 20 -9.01 11.49 5.50
C THR A 20 -8.21 11.08 4.27
N VAL A 21 -8.80 10.23 3.43
CA VAL A 21 -8.24 9.94 2.11
C VAL A 21 -8.48 11.16 1.21
N ASN A 22 -7.41 11.74 0.69
CA ASN A 22 -7.49 12.91 -0.21
C ASN A 22 -6.82 12.65 -1.57
N ASN A 23 -6.11 11.52 -1.72
CA ASN A 23 -5.44 11.16 -2.95
C ASN A 23 -5.62 9.66 -3.25
N TYR A 24 -6.62 9.35 -4.06
CA TYR A 24 -6.93 7.97 -4.49
C TYR A 24 -5.92 7.44 -5.51
N ALA A 25 -5.27 8.31 -6.27
CA ALA A 25 -4.23 7.91 -7.22
C ALA A 25 -3.02 7.29 -6.49
N ALA A 26 -2.72 7.76 -5.28
CA ALA A 26 -1.69 7.15 -4.43
C ALA A 26 -2.00 5.69 -4.05
N LEU A 27 -3.26 5.38 -3.75
CA LEU A 27 -3.67 4.01 -3.44
C LEU A 27 -3.53 3.11 -4.68
N VAL A 28 -3.93 3.59 -5.86
CA VAL A 28 -3.76 2.85 -7.12
C VAL A 28 -2.28 2.65 -7.44
N ALA A 29 -1.45 3.68 -7.26
CA ALA A 29 -0.02 3.63 -7.48
C ALA A 29 0.66 2.63 -6.52
N GLY A 30 0.34 2.68 -5.23
CA GLY A 30 0.87 1.74 -4.23
C GLY A 30 0.48 0.29 -4.53
N ALA A 31 -0.81 0.04 -4.83
CA ALA A 31 -1.27 -1.29 -5.23
C ALA A 31 -0.48 -1.79 -6.45
N SER A 32 -0.38 -0.95 -7.48
CA SER A 32 0.36 -1.27 -8.70
C SER A 32 1.83 -1.55 -8.40
N ALA A 33 2.51 -0.70 -7.62
CA ALA A 33 3.90 -0.87 -7.23
C ALA A 33 4.15 -2.23 -6.55
N SER A 34 3.24 -2.67 -5.69
CA SER A 34 3.36 -3.94 -4.97
C SER A 34 3.08 -5.19 -5.81
N THR A 35 2.29 -5.09 -6.88
CA THR A 35 1.86 -6.24 -7.70
C THR A 35 2.29 -6.15 -9.16
N ALA A 36 3.16 -5.21 -9.50
CA ALA A 36 3.51 -4.92 -10.89
C ALA A 36 4.18 -6.12 -11.57
N ARG A 37 3.81 -6.28 -12.85
CA ARG A 37 4.45 -7.20 -13.79
C ARG A 37 4.71 -6.47 -15.09
N ILE A 38 5.88 -6.68 -15.68
CA ILE A 38 6.25 -6.16 -17.01
C ILE A 38 6.50 -7.36 -17.90
N GLU A 39 5.80 -7.43 -19.03
CA GLU A 39 5.81 -8.60 -19.93
C GLU A 39 5.50 -9.94 -19.20
N GLY A 40 4.64 -9.88 -18.17
CA GLY A 40 4.27 -11.02 -17.34
C GLY A 40 5.29 -11.39 -16.25
N ILE A 41 6.48 -10.81 -16.29
CA ILE A 41 7.56 -11.02 -15.31
C ILE A 41 7.26 -10.21 -14.05
N ALA A 42 7.28 -10.85 -12.90
CA ALA A 42 7.15 -10.17 -11.62
C ALA A 42 8.34 -9.22 -11.41
N ILE A 43 8.07 -7.96 -11.08
CA ILE A 43 9.14 -6.98 -10.81
C ILE A 43 9.89 -7.34 -9.52
N HIS A 44 9.17 -7.83 -8.51
CA HIS A 44 9.72 -8.17 -7.20
C HIS A 44 9.99 -9.66 -7.09
N ALA A 45 11.15 -10.04 -6.55
CA ALA A 45 11.55 -11.43 -6.39
C ALA A 45 10.84 -12.13 -5.24
N ASN A 46 10.39 -11.37 -4.24
CA ASN A 46 9.73 -11.89 -3.04
C ASN A 46 8.70 -10.88 -2.47
N ALA A 47 7.91 -11.34 -1.50
CA ALA A 47 6.88 -10.53 -0.87
C ALA A 47 7.45 -9.35 -0.07
N GLN A 48 8.68 -9.46 0.44
CA GLN A 48 9.37 -8.41 1.18
C GLN A 48 9.71 -7.22 0.28
N GLU A 49 10.30 -7.47 -0.89
CA GLU A 49 10.56 -6.42 -1.89
C GLU A 49 9.27 -5.74 -2.35
N ALA A 50 8.20 -6.52 -2.58
CA ALA A 50 6.91 -5.98 -2.95
C ALA A 50 6.27 -5.09 -1.86
N ALA A 51 6.42 -5.47 -0.59
CA ALA A 51 5.95 -4.69 0.55
C ALA A 51 6.76 -3.39 0.74
N LEU A 52 8.08 -3.45 0.55
CA LEU A 52 8.94 -2.27 0.59
C LEU A 52 8.58 -1.28 -0.53
N ALA A 53 8.35 -1.76 -1.75
CA ALA A 53 7.93 -0.93 -2.86
C ALA A 53 6.57 -0.24 -2.62
N LEU A 54 5.63 -0.94 -1.96
CA LEU A 54 4.36 -0.36 -1.52
C LEU A 54 4.59 0.78 -0.53
N GLU A 55 5.41 0.55 0.49
CA GLU A 55 5.72 1.53 1.52
C GLU A 55 6.39 2.78 0.93
N GLU A 56 7.44 2.59 0.14
CA GLU A 56 8.18 3.68 -0.51
C GLU A 56 7.26 4.51 -1.41
N CYS A 57 6.40 3.84 -2.19
CA CYS A 57 5.43 4.52 -3.05
C CYS A 57 4.47 5.41 -2.26
N LEU A 58 3.88 4.90 -1.17
CA LEU A 58 2.93 5.65 -0.34
C LEU A 58 3.60 6.75 0.51
N ARG A 59 4.89 6.59 0.85
CA ARG A 59 5.69 7.65 1.48
C ARG A 59 6.00 8.78 0.50
N ALA A 60 6.38 8.44 -0.73
CA ALA A 60 6.72 9.40 -1.78
C ALA A 60 5.50 10.09 -2.39
N PHE A 61 4.37 9.38 -2.45
CA PHE A 61 3.11 9.88 -2.98
C PHE A 61 1.99 9.68 -1.94
N PRO A 62 1.81 10.64 -1.01
CA PRO A 62 0.88 10.53 0.11
C PRO A 62 -0.58 10.34 -0.31
N ALA A 63 -1.30 9.45 0.38
CA ALA A 63 -2.72 9.15 0.15
C ALA A 63 -3.68 9.89 1.10
N LEU A 64 -3.18 10.25 2.29
CA LEU A 64 -3.97 10.77 3.40
C LEU A 64 -3.63 12.23 3.72
N SER A 65 -4.54 12.91 4.40
CA SER A 65 -4.33 14.26 4.95
C SER A 65 -3.28 14.34 6.06
N GLY A 66 -2.88 13.21 6.65
CA GLY A 66 -1.83 13.12 7.66
C GLY A 66 -1.40 11.68 7.93
N ARG A 67 -0.36 11.50 8.75
CA ARG A 67 0.13 10.19 9.20
C ARG A 67 0.50 9.20 8.08
N ASN A 68 0.97 9.73 6.94
CA ASN A 68 1.28 8.91 5.77
C ASN A 68 2.48 7.97 5.98
N GLN A 69 3.41 8.32 6.87
CA GLN A 69 4.53 7.43 7.20
C GLN A 69 4.03 6.19 7.96
N GLU A 70 3.19 6.39 8.98
CA GLU A 70 2.60 5.27 9.72
C GLU A 70 1.65 4.45 8.84
N PHE A 71 0.86 5.11 7.99
CA PHE A 71 -0.03 4.43 7.06
C PHE A 71 0.73 3.56 6.05
N ALA A 72 1.81 4.08 5.46
CA ALA A 72 2.63 3.33 4.51
C ALA A 72 3.24 2.08 5.13
N ALA A 73 3.81 2.21 6.34
CA ALA A 73 4.37 1.08 7.09
C ALA A 73 3.28 0.04 7.43
N PHE A 74 2.11 0.49 7.90
CA PHE A 74 0.97 -0.37 8.17
C PHE A 74 0.53 -1.17 6.94
N CYS A 75 0.41 -0.52 5.78
CA CYS A 75 0.02 -1.21 4.54
C CYS A 75 1.04 -2.28 4.12
N ALA A 76 2.35 -2.03 4.29
CA ALA A 76 3.39 -3.00 3.99
C ALA A 76 3.35 -4.22 4.95
N GLU A 77 3.11 -3.99 6.24
CA GLU A 77 2.94 -5.05 7.23
C GLU A 77 1.74 -5.94 6.90
N VAL A 78 0.58 -5.34 6.60
CA VAL A 78 -0.63 -6.09 6.20
C VAL A 78 -0.39 -6.86 4.90
N PHE A 79 0.31 -6.26 3.93
CA PHE A 79 0.69 -6.95 2.69
C PHE A 79 1.49 -8.22 2.98
N LEU A 80 2.50 -8.14 3.85
CA LEU A 80 3.33 -9.28 4.21
C LEU A 80 2.54 -10.39 4.89
N HIS A 81 1.69 -10.04 5.85
CA HIS A 81 0.85 -11.02 6.53
C HIS A 81 -0.09 -11.75 5.58
N VAL A 82 -0.72 -11.03 4.64
CA VAL A 82 -1.60 -11.64 3.63
C VAL A 82 -0.79 -12.53 2.68
N ALA A 83 0.41 -12.11 2.28
CA ALA A 83 1.27 -12.87 1.38
C ALA A 83 1.78 -14.18 1.99
N GLN A 84 1.98 -14.23 3.32
CA GLN A 84 2.41 -15.43 4.03
C GLN A 84 1.29 -16.46 4.27
N THR A 85 0.03 -16.03 4.19
CA THR A 85 -1.14 -16.87 4.44
C THR A 85 -1.65 -17.59 3.17
N ARG A 86 -0.96 -17.40 2.04
CA ARG A 86 -1.33 -17.91 0.72
C ARG A 86 -0.36 -18.99 0.25
#